data_AF-A0AAV4N9Z4-F1
#
_entry.id   AF-A0AAV4N9Z4-F1
#
_cell.length_a   1.000
_cell.length_b   1.000
_cell.length_c   1.000
_cell.angle_alpha   90.00
_cell.angle_beta   90.00
_cell.angle_gamma   90.00
#
_symmetry.space_group_name_H-M   'P 1'
#
loop_
_entity.id
_entity.type
_entity.pdbx_description
1 polymer ?
#
loop_
_entity_poly.entity_id
_entity_poly.type
_entity_poly.pdbx_seq_one_letter_code
_entity_poly.pdbx_strand_id
1 'polypeptide(L)'
;MQVGDDDPINGKQLLKDLNPLTNEVVTGRVIGNKLKIFLPSAEAHRAIRHEISDERKLKSHTYLLSQEKQLKMIIRGLPNYFPTKEIEELLMSEGFESEFITQLRHRSGKGNIPLFLAFYQSQKNQNRSF
;
A
#
# COMPACT_ATOMS: atom_id res chain seq x y z
N MET A 1 -38.18 -5.14 4.85
CA MET A 1 -37.32 -5.38 6.03
C MET A 1 -35.89 -5.39 5.54
N GLN A 2 -35.10 -4.39 5.93
CA GLN A 2 -33.70 -4.20 5.52
C GLN A 2 -32.85 -4.84 6.61
N VAL A 3 -32.23 -5.98 6.35
CA VAL A 3 -31.27 -6.61 7.26
C VAL A 3 -29.94 -5.92 6.98
N GLY A 4 -29.42 -5.18 7.96
CA GLY A 4 -28.10 -4.56 7.87
C GLY A 4 -27.02 -5.63 8.03
N ASP A 5 -26.20 -5.80 7.00
CA ASP A 5 -25.05 -6.73 6.93
C ASP A 5 -23.86 -6.31 7.83
N ASP A 6 -24.12 -5.91 9.07
CA ASP A 6 -23.08 -5.53 10.05
C ASP A 6 -23.18 -6.39 11.32
N ASP A 7 -23.43 -7.69 11.18
CA ASP A 7 -23.17 -8.61 12.28
C ASP A 7 -21.66 -8.60 12.57
N PRO A 8 -21.23 -8.31 13.82
CA PRO A 8 -19.82 -8.28 14.15
C PRO A 8 -19.27 -9.69 14.13
N ILE A 9 -18.79 -10.13 12.96
CA ILE A 9 -18.01 -11.35 12.84
C ILE A 9 -16.81 -11.19 13.77
N ASN A 10 -16.75 -12.04 14.78
CA ASN A 10 -15.62 -12.08 15.70
C ASN A 10 -14.37 -12.38 14.87
N GLY A 11 -13.51 -11.39 14.67
CA GLY A 11 -12.32 -11.52 13.82
C GLY A 11 -11.40 -12.68 14.23
N LYS A 12 -11.45 -13.11 15.50
CA LYS A 12 -10.73 -14.31 15.96
C LYS A 12 -11.36 -15.61 15.47
N GLN A 13 -12.69 -15.66 15.36
CA GLN A 13 -13.40 -16.82 14.81
C GLN A 13 -13.16 -16.93 13.31
N LEU A 14 -13.28 -15.82 12.59
CA LEU A 14 -12.97 -15.78 11.16
C LEU A 14 -11.54 -16.25 10.87
N LEU A 15 -10.56 -15.83 11.67
CA LEU A 15 -9.18 -16.31 11.51
C LEU A 15 -9.05 -17.83 11.74
N LYS A 16 -9.78 -18.39 12.71
CA LYS A 16 -9.82 -19.84 12.93
C LYS A 16 -10.45 -20.61 11.77
N ASP A 17 -11.48 -20.05 11.15
CA ASP A 17 -12.17 -20.68 10.03
C ASP A 17 -11.35 -20.61 8.72
N LEU A 18 -10.46 -19.61 8.61
CA LEU A 18 -9.59 -19.44 7.43
C LEU A 18 -8.32 -20.30 7.49
N ASN A 19 -7.80 -20.63 8.68
CA ASN A 19 -6.59 -21.45 8.84
C ASN A 19 -6.66 -22.83 8.15
N PRO A 20 -7.78 -23.59 8.20
CA PRO A 20 -7.91 -24.86 7.51
C PRO A 20 -7.89 -24.77 5.98
N LEU A 21 -8.12 -23.58 5.40
CA LEU A 21 -8.15 -23.37 3.95
C LEU A 21 -6.74 -23.27 3.35
N THR A 22 -5.73 -23.16 4.21
CA THR A 22 -4.33 -23.01 3.80
C THR A 22 -3.46 -24.04 4.51
N ASN A 23 -2.49 -24.62 3.79
CA ASN A 23 -1.52 -25.54 4.39
C ASN A 23 -0.52 -24.85 5.33
N GLU A 24 -0.60 -23.52 5.44
CA GLU A 24 0.29 -22.68 6.23
C GLU A 24 -0.49 -21.95 7.32
N VAL A 25 0.18 -21.63 8.43
CA VAL A 25 -0.46 -20.91 9.55
C VAL A 25 -0.66 -19.45 9.15
N VAL A 26 -1.91 -19.02 9.10
CA VAL A 26 -2.28 -17.64 8.82
C VAL A 26 -2.46 -16.91 10.15
N THR A 27 -1.83 -15.74 10.26
CA THR A 27 -1.91 -14.93 11.48
C THR A 27 -2.73 -13.68 11.23
N GLY A 28 -3.29 -13.09 12.28
CA GLY A 28 -4.13 -11.92 12.12
C GLY A 28 -4.25 -11.10 13.40
N ARG A 29 -4.51 -9.81 13.22
CA ARG A 29 -4.71 -8.85 14.30
C ARG A 29 -6.01 -8.10 14.08
N VAL A 30 -6.85 -8.07 15.12
CA VAL A 30 -8.03 -7.22 15.15
C VAL A 30 -7.59 -5.77 15.44
N ILE A 31 -8.02 -4.84 14.60
CA ILE A 31 -7.73 -3.40 14.68
C ILE A 31 -9.07 -2.67 14.59
N GLY A 32 -9.61 -2.25 15.74
CA GLY A 32 -10.98 -1.73 15.83
C GLY A 32 -11.98 -2.75 15.29
N ASN A 33 -12.82 -2.34 14.35
CA ASN A 33 -13.82 -3.21 13.72
C ASN A 33 -13.30 -3.95 12.47
N LYS A 34 -11.97 -4.01 12.27
CA LYS A 34 -11.35 -4.64 11.10
C LYS A 34 -10.43 -5.78 11.52
N LEU A 35 -10.38 -6.85 10.73
CA LEU A 35 -9.39 -7.91 10.85
C LEU A 35 -8.28 -7.68 9.83
N LYS A 36 -7.05 -7.50 10.30
CA LYS A 36 -5.86 -7.50 9.45
C LYS A 36 -5.27 -8.90 9.44
N ILE A 37 -5.22 -9.53 8.27
CA ILE A 37 -4.67 -10.88 8.08
C ILE A 37 -3.26 -10.77 7.48
N PHE A 38 -2.33 -11.54 8.01
CA PHE A 38 -0.96 -11.69 7.52
C PHE A 38 -0.82 -13.07 6.89
N LEU A 39 -0.57 -13.06 5.59
CA LEU A 39 -0.53 -14.25 4.75
C LEU A 39 0.93 -14.62 4.49
N PRO A 40 1.34 -15.86 4.77
CA PRO A 40 2.75 -16.27 4.67
C PRO A 40 3.22 -16.49 3.22
N SER A 41 2.30 -16.84 2.30
CA SER A 41 2.62 -17.11 0.90
C SER A 41 1.59 -16.53 -0.08
N ALA A 42 1.98 -16.45 -1.35
CA ALA A 42 1.08 -16.02 -2.43
C ALA A 42 -0.06 -17.02 -2.68
N GLU A 43 0.17 -18.31 -2.42
CA GLU A 43 -0.84 -19.36 -2.53
C GLU A 43 -1.90 -19.20 -1.42
N ALA A 44 -1.45 -19.06 -0.17
CA ALA A 44 -2.34 -18.76 0.96
C ALA A 44 -3.17 -17.48 0.71
N HIS A 45 -2.55 -16.46 0.11
CA HIS A 45 -3.27 -15.24 -0.26
C HIS A 45 -4.36 -15.47 -1.31
N ARG A 46 -4.11 -16.27 -2.36
CA ARG A 46 -5.12 -16.55 -3.38
C ARG A 46 -6.30 -17.34 -2.80
N ALA A 47 -6.01 -18.39 -2.03
CA ALA A 47 -7.03 -19.20 -1.38
C ALA A 47 -7.94 -18.36 -0.46
N ILE A 48 -7.32 -17.54 0.41
CA ILE A 48 -8.08 -16.69 1.33
C ILE A 48 -8.82 -15.56 0.60
N ARG A 49 -8.22 -14.99 -0.46
CA ARG A 49 -8.90 -13.95 -1.24
C ARG A 49 -10.15 -14.48 -1.95
N HIS A 50 -10.06 -15.69 -2.51
CA HIS A 50 -11.18 -16.39 -3.13
C HIS A 50 -12.29 -16.64 -2.10
N GLU A 51 -11.96 -17.24 -0.96
CA GLU A 51 -12.94 -17.48 0.12
C GLU A 51 -13.61 -16.18 0.61
N ILE A 52 -12.83 -15.13 0.84
CA ILE A 52 -13.36 -13.87 1.39
C ILE A 52 -14.22 -13.13 0.36
N SER A 53 -13.80 -13.08 -0.91
CA SER A 53 -14.44 -12.25 -1.93
C SER A 53 -15.54 -12.97 -2.69
N ASP A 54 -15.31 -14.24 -3.04
CA ASP A 54 -16.17 -14.99 -3.96
C ASP A 54 -17.19 -15.85 -3.18
N GLU A 55 -16.74 -16.57 -2.14
CA GLU A 55 -17.61 -17.44 -1.33
C GLU A 55 -18.41 -16.65 -0.28
N ARG A 56 -17.71 -15.93 0.60
CA ARG A 56 -18.34 -15.20 1.73
C ARG A 56 -18.78 -13.78 1.38
N LYS A 57 -18.36 -13.25 0.23
CA LYS A 57 -18.67 -11.89 -0.26
C LYS A 57 -18.40 -10.78 0.77
N LEU A 58 -17.38 -10.97 1.59
CA LEU A 58 -16.97 -10.02 2.62
C LEU A 58 -16.17 -8.86 2.01
N LYS A 59 -16.41 -7.65 2.50
CA LYS A 59 -15.63 -6.47 2.10
C LYS A 59 -14.18 -6.61 2.55
N SER A 60 -13.27 -6.69 1.58
CA SER A 60 -11.84 -6.88 1.83
C SER A 60 -10.99 -5.80 1.14
N HIS A 61 -9.78 -5.60 1.65
CA HIS A 61 -8.78 -4.72 1.05
C HIS A 61 -7.41 -5.39 1.12
N THR A 62 -6.84 -5.69 -0.04
CA THR A 62 -5.47 -6.21 -0.15
C THR A 62 -4.47 -5.06 -0.16
N TYR A 63 -3.52 -5.09 0.76
CA TYR A 63 -2.39 -4.17 0.74
C TYR A 63 -1.32 -4.66 -0.23
N LEU A 64 -0.72 -3.72 -0.97
CA LEU A 64 0.48 -3.99 -1.76
C LEU A 64 1.62 -4.46 -0.87
N LEU A 65 2.42 -5.39 -1.40
CA LEU A 65 3.64 -5.87 -0.77
C LEU A 65 4.63 -4.71 -0.61
N SER A 66 5.51 -4.77 0.38
CA SER A 66 6.53 -3.74 0.58
C SER A 66 7.43 -3.56 -0.64
N GLN A 67 7.69 -4.64 -1.39
CA GLN A 67 8.46 -4.63 -2.64
C GLN A 67 7.68 -4.01 -3.81
N GLU A 68 6.36 -3.98 -3.74
CA GLU A 68 5.50 -3.31 -4.73
C GLU A 68 5.25 -1.84 -4.38
N LYS A 69 5.56 -1.43 -3.14
CA LYS A 69 5.43 -0.03 -2.73
C LYS A 69 6.54 0.79 -3.36
N GLN A 70 6.14 1.62 -4.31
CA GLN A 70 6.98 2.69 -4.86
C GLN A 70 7.43 3.62 -3.73
N LEU A 71 8.74 3.86 -3.65
CA LEU A 71 9.29 4.83 -2.70
C LEU A 71 8.91 6.25 -3.17
N LYS A 72 8.48 7.08 -2.22
CA LYS A 72 8.03 8.44 -2.47
C LYS A 72 8.74 9.40 -1.54
N MET A 73 9.23 10.51 -2.08
CA MET A 73 9.86 11.58 -1.32
C MET A 73 9.08 12.88 -1.49
N ILE A 74 8.89 13.58 -0.38
CA ILE A 74 8.30 14.92 -0.36
C ILE A 74 9.41 15.94 -0.14
N ILE A 75 9.59 16.82 -1.12
CA ILE A 75 10.52 17.93 -1.08
C ILE A 75 9.74 19.19 -0.71
N ARG A 76 10.26 19.91 0.29
CA ARG A 76 9.65 21.09 0.91
C ARG A 76 10.68 22.22 0.99
N GLY A 77 10.20 23.45 1.09
CA GLY A 77 11.06 24.63 1.23
C GLY A 77 11.50 25.27 -0.09
N LEU A 78 11.06 24.73 -1.23
CA LEU A 78 11.25 25.35 -2.54
C LEU A 78 10.04 26.23 -2.90
N PRO A 79 10.23 27.34 -3.63
CA PRO A 79 9.14 28.15 -4.14
C PRO A 79 8.21 27.35 -5.05
N ASN A 80 6.94 27.78 -5.15
CA ASN A 80 5.94 27.08 -5.96
C ASN A 80 6.10 27.24 -7.48
N TYR A 81 7.13 27.95 -7.94
CA TYR A 81 7.49 28.10 -9.35
C TYR A 81 8.85 27.43 -9.65
N PHE A 82 9.44 26.72 -8.68
CA PHE A 82 10.73 26.07 -8.87
C PHE A 82 10.63 24.98 -9.96
N PRO A 83 11.53 24.95 -10.96
CA PRO A 83 11.45 23.98 -12.04
C PRO A 83 11.67 22.54 -11.55
N THR A 84 10.77 21.62 -11.88
CA THR A 84 10.91 20.20 -11.53
C THR A 84 12.15 19.56 -12.15
N LYS A 85 12.60 20.08 -13.30
CA LYS A 85 13.80 19.60 -13.99
C LYS A 85 15.09 19.84 -13.21
N GLU A 86 15.22 20.99 -12.54
CA GLU A 86 16.38 21.26 -11.69
C GLU A 86 16.40 20.33 -10.47
N ILE A 87 15.23 20.00 -9.93
CA ILE A 87 15.10 19.01 -8.86
C ILE A 87 15.54 17.63 -9.36
N GLU A 88 15.10 17.23 -10.56
CA GLU A 88 15.46 15.96 -11.18
C GLU A 88 16.97 15.83 -11.41
N GLU A 89 17.60 16.85 -12.01
CA GLU A 89 19.03 16.90 -12.27
C GLU A 89 19.85 16.82 -10.96
N LEU A 90 19.43 17.53 -9.91
CA LEU A 90 20.07 17.47 -8.59
C LEU A 90 19.96 16.07 -7.96
N LEU A 91 18.75 15.49 -7.95
CA LEU A 91 18.54 14.15 -7.41
C LEU A 91 19.37 13.11 -8.16
N MET A 92 19.45 13.23 -9.48
CA MET A 92 20.27 12.33 -10.30
C MET A 92 21.76 12.47 -9.95
N SER A 93 22.25 13.69 -9.71
CA SER A 93 23.64 13.92 -9.28
C SER A 93 23.96 13.33 -7.90
N GLU A 94 22.97 13.21 -7.03
CA GLU A 94 23.05 12.58 -5.70
C GLU A 94 22.81 11.04 -5.75
N GLY A 95 22.68 10.46 -6.95
CA GLY A 95 22.49 9.01 -7.14
C GLY A 95 21.04 8.52 -6.96
N PHE A 96 20.07 9.44 -6.97
CA PHE A 96 18.65 9.13 -6.89
C PHE A 96 18.00 9.20 -8.27
N GLU A 97 17.81 8.04 -8.92
CA GLU A 97 17.07 7.94 -10.18
C GLU A 97 15.55 8.05 -9.91
N SER A 98 15.02 9.27 -9.93
CA SER A 98 13.58 9.49 -9.85
C SER A 98 12.90 9.05 -11.13
N GLU A 99 11.82 8.28 -11.02
CA GLU A 99 10.96 7.88 -12.13
C GLU A 99 10.10 9.06 -12.61
N PHE A 100 9.66 9.90 -11.66
CA PHE A 100 8.78 11.02 -11.95
C PHE A 100 8.83 12.04 -10.82
N ILE A 101 8.83 13.33 -11.17
CA ILE A 101 8.72 14.43 -10.22
C ILE A 101 7.54 15.31 -10.62
N THR A 102 6.69 15.63 -9.64
CA THR A 102 5.57 16.53 -9.86
C THR A 102 5.41 17.51 -8.71
N GLN A 103 4.97 18.71 -9.04
CA GLN A 103 4.56 19.68 -8.04
C GLN A 103 3.14 19.37 -7.57
N LEU A 104 2.95 19.32 -6.24
CA LEU A 104 1.64 19.09 -5.67
C LEU A 104 0.73 20.30 -5.86
N ARG A 105 -0.57 20.04 -5.94
CA ARG A 105 -1.63 21.05 -6.07
C ARG A 105 -2.53 21.07 -4.85
N HIS A 106 -3.05 22.23 -4.51
CA HIS A 106 -4.06 22.34 -3.47
C HIS A 106 -5.31 21.56 -3.89
N ARG A 107 -5.85 20.71 -3.00
CA ARG A 107 -7.02 19.87 -3.29
C ARG A 107 -8.26 20.69 -3.70
N SER A 108 -8.35 21.93 -3.24
CA SER A 108 -9.44 22.86 -3.60
C SER A 108 -9.22 23.63 -4.91
N GLY A 109 -8.21 23.28 -5.71
CA GLY A 109 -7.94 23.92 -7.01
C GLY A 109 -7.29 25.31 -6.95
N LYS A 110 -6.89 25.79 -5.76
CA LYS A 110 -6.23 27.10 -5.54
C LYS A 110 -4.77 27.20 -6.08
N GLY A 111 -4.41 26.36 -7.04
CA GLY A 111 -3.08 26.34 -7.66
C GLY A 111 -2.06 25.41 -7.00
N ASN A 112 -0.79 25.60 -7.35
CA ASN A 112 0.32 24.76 -6.90
C ASN A 112 0.76 25.13 -5.49
N ILE A 113 1.12 24.11 -4.70
CA ILE A 113 1.69 24.28 -3.35
C ILE A 113 3.22 24.13 -3.39
N PRO A 114 3.98 24.70 -2.43
CA PRO A 114 5.44 24.58 -2.37
C PRO A 114 5.88 23.20 -1.86
N LEU A 115 5.30 22.14 -2.44
CA LEU A 115 5.64 20.75 -2.18
C LEU A 115 5.82 20.04 -3.52
N PHE A 116 6.89 19.28 -3.63
CA PHE A 116 7.21 18.46 -4.79
C PHE A 116 7.25 17.00 -4.35
N LEU A 117 6.66 16.14 -5.17
CA LEU A 117 6.60 14.71 -4.96
C LEU A 117 7.48 14.03 -6.00
N ALA A 118 8.55 13.40 -5.54
CA ALA A 118 9.41 12.55 -6.34
C ALA A 118 9.06 11.07 -6.09
N PHE A 119 8.93 10.32 -7.18
CA PHE A 119 8.69 8.89 -7.18
C PHE A 119 9.97 8.18 -7.59
N TYR A 120 10.27 7.07 -6.92
CA TYR A 120 11.42 6.24 -7.22
C TYR A 120 10.98 4.86 -7.64
N GLN A 121 11.72 4.27 -8.57
CA GLN A 121 11.59 2.85 -8.88
C GLN A 121 11.71 2.06 -7.57
N SER A 122 10.77 1.16 -7.34
CA SER A 122 10.92 0.19 -6.25
C SER A 122 12.23 -0.55 -6.49
N GLN A 123 13.08 -0.64 -5.44
CA GLN A 123 14.36 -1.33 -5.52
C GLN A 123 14.11 -2.77 -5.97
N LYS A 124 14.23 -3.05 -7.27
CA LYS A 124 14.32 -4.41 -7.78
C LYS A 124 15.60 -4.96 -7.18
N ASN A 125 15.47 -5.82 -6.17
CA ASN A 125 16.51 -6.60 -5.50
C ASN A 125 17.92 -6.33 -6.07
N GLN A 126 18.56 -5.27 -5.61
CA GLN A 126 20.01 -5.25 -5.65
C GLN A 126 20.42 -6.23 -4.56
N ASN A 127 20.76 -7.45 -4.95
CA ASN A 127 21.64 -8.30 -4.18
C ASN A 127 22.90 -7.47 -3.88
N ARG A 128 22.90 -6.75 -2.76
CA ARG A 128 24.13 -6.27 -2.15
C ARG A 128 24.67 -7.43 -1.35
N SER A 129 25.44 -8.26 -2.04
CA SER A 129 26.38 -9.18 -1.42
C SER A 129 27.27 -8.37 -0.48
N PHE A 130 27.28 -8.74 0.79
CA PHE A 130 28.41 -8.55 1.68
C PHE A 130 28.96 -9.95 1.98
#